data_AF-A0A2E2V3V9-F1
#
_entry.id   AF-A0A2E2V3V9-F1
#
_cell.length_a   1.000
_cell.length_b   1.000
_cell.length_c   1.000
_cell.angle_alpha   90.00
_cell.angle_beta   90.00
_cell.angle_gamma   90.00
#
_symmetry.space_group_name_H-M   'P 1'
#
loop_
_entity.id
_entity.type
_entity.pdbx_description
1 polymer ?
#
loop_
_entity_poly.entity_id
_entity_poly.type
_entity_poly.pdbx_seq_one_letter_code
_entity_poly.pdbx_strand_id
1 'polypeptide(L)' 'MNKEDIIELILRERRKQDDKWGEQNHDVYKWLAILGEEVGEANKAALEDSRNDLINELIQIGAVTVAMIESLKRNNY' A
#
# COMPACT_ATOMS: atom_id res chain seq x y z
N MET A 1 14.71 -13.95 2.92
CA MET A 1 13.86 -12.89 3.46
C MET A 1 12.85 -13.57 4.38
N ASN A 2 12.89 -13.28 5.67
CA ASN A 2 11.90 -13.77 6.63
C ASN A 2 10.65 -12.87 6.58
N LYS A 3 9.69 -13.09 7.48
CA LYS A 3 8.46 -12.29 7.51
C LYS A 3 8.73 -10.87 7.98
N GLU A 4 9.67 -10.72 8.90
CA GLU A 4 10.08 -9.46 9.51
C GLU A 4 10.69 -8.52 8.45
N ASP A 5 11.54 -9.04 7.58
CA ASP A 5 12.15 -8.30 6.47
C ASP A 5 11.06 -7.75 5.52
N ILE A 6 10.03 -8.54 5.21
CA ILE A 6 8.91 -8.13 4.33
C ILE A 6 8.11 -7.01 5.00
N ILE A 7 7.83 -7.13 6.29
CA ILE A 7 7.13 -6.09 7.05
C ILE A 7 7.95 -4.79 7.05
N GLU A 8 9.27 -4.85 7.19
CA GLU A 8 10.11 -3.64 7.14
C GLU A 8 10.05 -2.96 5.76
N LEU A 9 9.96 -3.73 4.66
CA LEU A 9 9.75 -3.15 3.33
C LEU A 9 8.42 -2.39 3.23
N ILE A 10 7.34 -2.95 3.77
CA ILE A 10 6.03 -2.30 3.84
C ILE A 10 6.10 -1.02 4.68
N LEU A 11 6.72 -1.07 5.86
CA LEU A 11 6.87 0.11 6.72
C LEU A 11 7.73 1.19 6.06
N ARG A 12 8.77 0.80 5.33
CA ARG A 12 9.59 1.75 4.56
C ARG A 12 8.79 2.41 3.45
N GLU A 13 7.97 1.66 2.72
CA GLU A 13 7.11 2.24 1.69
C GLU A 13 6.04 3.15 2.29
N ARG A 14 5.42 2.75 3.40
CA ARG A 14 4.48 3.58 4.15
C ARG A 14 5.09 4.94 4.53
N ARG A 15 6.34 4.95 5.02
CA ARG A 15 7.09 6.19 5.32
C ARG A 15 7.31 7.05 4.07
N LYS A 16 7.65 6.45 2.92
CA LYS A 16 7.78 7.22 1.68
C LYS A 16 6.45 7.85 1.24
N GLN A 17 5.34 7.13 1.41
CA GLN A 17 4.02 7.67 1.11
C GLN A 17 3.67 8.83 2.04
N ASP A 18 4.03 8.75 3.33
CA ASP A 18 3.90 9.89 4.27
C ASP A 18 4.77 11.08 3.87
N ASP A 19 6.02 10.85 3.49
CA ASP A 19 6.92 11.93 3.06
C ASP A 19 6.40 12.62 1.78
N LYS A 20 5.76 11.86 0.89
CA LYS A 20 5.25 12.35 -0.40
C LYS A 20 3.90 13.07 -0.27
N TRP A 21 2.99 12.54 0.54
CA TRP A 21 1.59 12.98 0.58
C TRP A 21 1.17 13.58 1.92
N GLY A 22 1.96 13.42 2.98
CA GLY A 22 1.57 13.73 4.35
C GLY A 22 0.49 12.79 4.88
N GLU A 23 -0.08 13.15 6.03
CA GLU A 23 -1.19 12.40 6.62
C GLU A 23 -2.43 12.49 5.72
N GLN A 24 -3.00 11.33 5.37
CA GLN A 24 -4.24 11.22 4.61
C GLN A 24 -5.37 10.69 5.49
N ASN A 25 -6.55 11.30 5.38
CA ASN A 25 -7.77 10.92 6.12
C ASN A 25 -8.98 10.86 5.17
N HIS A 26 -8.93 9.94 4.21
CA HIS A 26 -10.00 9.77 3.24
C HIS A 26 -11.19 8.98 3.78
N ASP A 27 -12.34 9.08 3.11
CA ASP A 27 -13.45 8.16 3.33
C ASP A 27 -13.11 6.73 2.86
N VAL A 28 -13.89 5.76 3.32
CA VAL A 28 -13.66 4.33 3.04
C VAL A 28 -13.67 4.01 1.54
N TYR A 29 -14.49 4.68 0.73
CA TYR A 29 -14.59 4.39 -0.70
C TYR A 29 -13.37 4.90 -1.45
N LYS A 30 -12.86 6.09 -1.08
CA LYS A 30 -11.61 6.61 -1.63
C LYS A 30 -10.42 5.72 -1.25
N TRP A 31 -10.36 5.23 -0.02
CA TRP A 31 -9.32 4.27 0.38
C TRP A 31 -9.41 2.94 -0.41
N LEU A 32 -10.61 2.39 -0.58
CA LEU A 32 -10.80 1.18 -1.40
C LEU A 32 -10.45 1.40 -2.87
N ALA A 33 -10.69 2.61 -3.41
CA ALA A 33 -10.27 2.97 -4.75
C ALA A 33 -8.74 2.99 -4.89
N ILE A 34 -8.03 3.61 -3.93
CA ILE A 34 -6.55 3.63 -3.91
C ILE A 34 -5.99 2.22 -3.79
N LEU A 35 -6.51 1.40 -2.86
CA LEU A 35 -6.10 0.00 -2.72
C LEU A 35 -6.36 -0.80 -4.00
N GLY A 36 -7.49 -0.56 -4.66
CA GLY A 36 -7.84 -1.20 -5.93
C GLY A 36 -6.90 -0.82 -7.08
N GLU A 37 -6.38 0.40 -7.08
CA GLU A 37 -5.37 0.87 -8.04
C GLU A 37 -4.07 0.05 -7.90
N GLU A 38 -3.53 -0.08 -6.68
CA GLU A 38 -2.33 -0.87 -6.40
C GLU A 38 -2.50 -2.37 -6.76
N VAL A 39 -3.68 -2.93 -6.51
CA VAL A 39 -4.02 -4.31 -6.94
C VAL A 39 -4.06 -4.41 -8.47
N GLY A 40 -4.57 -3.39 -9.16
CA GLY A 40 -4.55 -3.30 -10.61
C GLY A 40 -3.12 -3.27 -11.17
N GLU A 41 -2.22 -2.51 -10.55
CA GLU A 41 -0.80 -2.45 -10.93
C GLU A 41 -0.10 -3.78 -10.69
N ALA A 42 -0.36 -4.45 -9.56
CA ALA A 42 0.17 -5.79 -9.29
C ALA A 42 -0.29 -6.81 -10.35
N ASN A 43 -1.57 -6.78 -10.73
CA ASN A 43 -2.09 -7.63 -11.80
C ASN A 43 -1.42 -7.35 -13.15
N LYS A 44 -1.20 -6.07 -13.48
CA LYS A 44 -0.50 -5.67 -14.69
C LYS A 44 0.94 -6.18 -14.70
N ALA A 45 1.69 -5.99 -13.61
CA ALA A 45 3.06 -6.47 -13.47
C ALA A 45 3.16 -7.99 -13.63
N ALA A 46 2.18 -8.74 -13.11
CA ALA A 46 2.10 -10.19 -13.30
C ALA A 46 1.83 -10.58 -14.77
N LEU A 47 0.94 -9.86 -15.47
CA LEU A 47 0.66 -10.10 -16.90
C LEU A 47 1.87 -9.76 -17.80
N GLU A 48 2.70 -8.82 -17.37
CA GLU A 48 3.91 -8.40 -18.07
C GLU A 48 5.16 -9.23 -17.68
N ASP A 49 5.00 -10.27 -16.85
CA ASP A 49 6.09 -11.10 -16.29
C ASP A 49 7.19 -10.29 -15.58
N SER A 50 6.83 -9.12 -15.05
CA SER A 50 7.75 -8.25 -14.31
C SER A 50 7.74 -8.60 -12.83
N ARG A 51 8.61 -9.54 -12.44
CA ARG A 51 8.73 -10.01 -11.05
C ARG A 51 9.06 -8.89 -10.05
N ASN A 52 9.94 -7.96 -10.42
CA ASN A 52 10.36 -6.89 -9.52
C ASN A 52 9.22 -5.90 -9.29
N ASP A 53 8.50 -5.53 -10.36
CA ASP A 53 7.36 -4.61 -10.23
C ASP A 53 6.24 -5.28 -9.44
N LEU A 54 5.96 -6.56 -9.68
CA LEU A 54 4.98 -7.29 -8.88
C LEU A 54 5.33 -7.27 -7.38
N ILE A 55 6.59 -7.46 -7.02
CA ILE A 55 7.01 -7.38 -5.61
C ILE A 55 6.84 -5.96 -5.06
N ASN A 56 7.16 -4.93 -5.86
CA ASN A 56 6.97 -3.54 -5.46
C ASN A 56 5.48 -3.22 -5.23
N GLU A 57 4.59 -3.61 -6.13
CA GLU A 57 3.15 -3.34 -5.98
C GLU A 57 2.54 -4.09 -4.80
N LEU A 58 3.00 -5.31 -4.51
CA LEU A 58 2.59 -6.02 -3.29
C LEU A 58 3.03 -5.29 -2.01
N ILE A 59 4.19 -4.63 -2.02
CA ILE A 59 4.65 -3.78 -0.92
C ILE A 59 3.77 -2.52 -0.83
N GLN A 60 3.42 -1.89 -1.95
CA GLN A 60 2.54 -0.72 -1.98
C GLN A 60 1.13 -1.06 -1.46
N ILE A 61 0.55 -2.19 -1.86
CA ILE A 61 -0.71 -2.72 -1.32
C ILE A 61 -0.65 -2.82 0.21
N GLY A 62 0.45 -3.39 0.74
CA GLY A 62 0.68 -3.47 2.17
C GLY A 62 0.72 -2.09 2.83
N ALA A 63 1.44 -1.13 2.23
CA ALA A 63 1.56 0.23 2.75
C ALA A 63 0.22 0.97 2.75
N VAL A 64 -0.57 0.88 1.67
CA VAL A 64 -1.92 1.46 1.58
C VAL A 64 -2.86 0.82 2.60
N THR A 65 -2.76 -0.50 2.81
CA THR A 65 -3.56 -1.19 3.83
C THR A 65 -3.27 -0.66 5.24
N VAL A 66 -1.99 -0.45 5.57
CA VAL A 66 -1.59 0.16 6.84
C VAL A 66 -2.15 1.59 6.95
N ALA A 67 -1.96 2.42 5.92
CA ALA A 67 -2.46 3.80 5.89
C ALA A 67 -3.99 3.88 6.08
N MET A 68 -4.73 2.99 5.41
CA MET A 68 -6.18 2.89 5.51
C MET A 68 -6.59 2.55 6.94
N ILE A 69 -5.98 1.53 7.57
CA ILE A 69 -6.29 1.15 8.96
C ILE A 69 -6.00 2.31 9.93
N GLU A 70 -4.89 3.01 9.76
CA GLU A 70 -4.55 4.19 10.56
C GLU A 70 -5.62 5.27 10.43
N SER A 71 -6.02 5.60 9.20
CA SER A 71 -7.06 6.60 8.93
C SER A 71 -8.41 6.20 9.52
N LEU A 72 -8.84 4.95 9.35
CA LEU A 72 -10.11 4.46 9.90
C LEU A 72 -10.11 4.52 11.43
N LYS A 73 -9.01 4.13 12.08
CA LYS A 73 -8.86 4.22 13.54
C LYS A 73 -8.86 5.67 14.04
N ARG A 74 -8.17 6.60 13.35
CA ARG A 74 -8.20 8.04 13.69
C ARG A 74 -9.62 8.61 13.59
N ASN A 75 -10.39 8.15 12.62
CA ASN A 75 -11.73 8.65 12.31
C ASN A 75 -12.87 7.96 13.07
N ASN A 76 -12.58 6.99 13.94
CA ASN A 76 -13.59 6.17 14.65
C ASN A 76 -14.63 5.53 13.71
N TYR A 77 -14.19 5.08 12.53
CA TYR A 77 -15.03 4.34 11.58
C TYR A 77 -15.35 2.93 12.12
#